data_AF-A0A1H1Q7F5-F1
#
_entry.id   AF-A0A1H1Q7F5-F1
#
_cell.length_a   1.000
_cell.length_b   1.000
_cell.length_c   1.000
_cell.angle_alpha   90.00
_cell.angle_beta   90.00
_cell.angle_gamma   90.00
#
_symmetry.space_group_name_H-M   'P 1'
#
loop_
_entity.id
_entity.type
_entity.pdbx_description
1 polymer ?
#
loop_
_entity_poly.entity_id
_entity_poly.type
_entity_poly.pdbx_seq_one_letter_code
_entity_poly.pdbx_strand_id
1 'polypeptide(L)'
;MTSMLTSEVLAKQAEREELDALVKDFLAKNRPPVTEPVQPQRPVINTWRSRNRASADEAQAAKLKNIADKHCAKPKPDNKAKVASLHEVRSAKARERRKELAKQIAPMREKQCTTLQISKSLGVSYAMIVRAAKENGIELNHSPAARAVKE
;
A
#
# COMPACT_ATOMS: atom_id res chain seq x y z
N MET A 1 -40.11 3.90 41.97
CA MET A 1 -38.64 4.00 41.81
C MET A 1 -38.30 4.43 40.38
N THR A 2 -38.66 5.64 39.95
CA THR A 2 -38.48 6.12 38.56
C THR A 2 -37.77 7.49 38.48
N SER A 3 -37.44 8.10 39.61
CA SER A 3 -36.93 9.47 39.69
C SER A 3 -35.42 9.63 39.47
N MET A 4 -34.62 8.55 39.47
CA MET A 4 -33.16 8.65 39.35
C MET A 4 -32.63 8.51 37.91
N LEU A 5 -33.46 8.01 36.98
CA LEU A 5 -33.05 7.83 35.58
C LEU A 5 -33.13 9.13 34.75
N THR A 6 -33.92 10.11 35.19
CA THR A 6 -34.10 11.39 34.47
C THR A 6 -32.96 12.38 34.76
N SER A 7 -32.38 12.35 35.96
CA SER A 7 -31.26 13.22 36.34
C SER A 7 -29.97 12.89 35.59
N GLU A 8 -29.67 11.60 35.37
CA GLU A 8 -28.48 11.20 34.61
C GLU A 8 -28.61 11.50 33.11
N VAL A 9 -29.82 11.43 32.57
CA VAL A 9 -30.09 11.78 31.15
C VAL A 9 -29.97 13.28 30.93
N LEU A 10 -30.45 14.10 31.88
CA LEU A 10 -30.29 15.56 31.85
C LEU A 10 -28.82 15.99 32.00
N ALA A 11 -28.06 15.35 32.89
CA ALA A 11 -26.63 15.63 33.05
C ALA A 11 -25.83 15.31 31.76
N LYS A 12 -26.13 14.18 31.11
CA LYS A 12 -25.50 13.81 29.83
C LYS A 12 -25.92 14.71 28.66
N GLN A 13 -27.10 15.33 28.73
CA GLN A 13 -27.51 16.33 27.74
C GLN A 13 -26.75 17.65 27.93
N ALA A 14 -26.58 18.11 29.16
CA ALA A 14 -25.80 19.30 29.47
C ALA A 14 -24.33 19.17 29.02
N GLU A 15 -23.69 18.02 29.30
CA GLU A 15 -22.31 17.76 28.85
C GLU A 15 -22.18 17.75 27.32
N ARG A 16 -23.21 17.29 26.59
CA ARG A 16 -23.21 17.32 25.12
C ARG A 16 -23.35 18.74 24.59
N GLU A 17 -24.18 19.57 25.21
CA GLU A 17 -24.35 20.97 24.81
C GLU A 17 -23.06 21.78 25.05
N GLU A 18 -22.34 21.51 26.15
CA GLU A 18 -21.03 22.11 26.41
C GLU A 18 -19.97 21.67 25.39
N LEU A 19 -19.93 20.39 25.04
CA LEU A 19 -19.03 19.88 24.00
C LEU A 19 -19.34 20.46 22.63
N ASP A 20 -20.61 20.59 22.26
CA ASP A 20 -21.02 21.20 21.00
C ASP A 20 -20.65 22.69 20.94
N ALA A 21 -20.73 23.41 22.07
CA ALA A 21 -20.26 24.79 22.15
C ALA A 21 -18.74 24.88 21.95
N LEU A 22 -17.96 24.01 22.61
CA LEU A 22 -16.50 23.93 22.45
C LEU A 22 -16.07 23.58 21.02
N VAL A 23 -16.77 22.67 20.36
CA VAL A 23 -16.50 22.29 18.96
C VAL A 23 -16.82 23.44 18.01
N LYS A 24 -17.94 24.15 18.22
CA LYS A 24 -18.28 25.34 17.42
C LYS A 24 -17.23 26.44 17.57
N ASP A 25 -16.75 26.69 18.78
CA ASP A 25 -15.69 27.66 19.03
C ASP A 25 -14.36 27.26 18.39
N PHE A 26 -14.00 25.96 18.42
CA PHE A 26 -12.80 25.46 17.77
C PHE A 26 -12.87 25.60 16.24
N LEU A 27 -14.02 25.27 15.64
CA LEU A 27 -14.25 25.40 14.20
C LEU A 27 -14.32 26.86 13.76
N ALA A 28 -14.85 27.77 14.59
CA ALA A 28 -14.85 29.20 14.32
C ALA A 28 -13.42 29.78 14.35
N LYS A 29 -12.61 29.38 15.35
CA LYS A 29 -11.22 29.84 15.50
C LYS A 29 -10.26 29.28 14.45
N ASN A 30 -10.52 28.08 13.94
CA ASN A 30 -9.67 27.40 12.95
C ASN A 30 -10.28 27.36 11.55
N ARG A 31 -11.28 28.22 11.27
CA ARG A 31 -11.90 28.27 9.95
C ARG A 31 -10.82 28.66 8.94
N PRO A 32 -10.50 27.82 7.94
CA PRO A 32 -9.60 28.24 6.88
C PRO A 32 -10.20 29.49 6.21
N PRO A 33 -9.39 30.48 5.83
CA PRO A 33 -9.90 31.67 5.16
C PRO A 33 -10.72 31.21 3.95
N VAL A 34 -11.96 31.70 3.87
CA VAL A 34 -12.81 31.50 2.70
C VAL A 34 -12.03 32.08 1.52
N THR A 35 -11.42 31.22 0.72
CA THR A 35 -10.82 31.64 -0.54
C THR A 35 -11.96 32.19 -1.38
N GLU A 36 -11.97 33.50 -1.57
CA GLU A 36 -12.84 34.19 -2.51
C GLU A 36 -12.82 33.44 -3.86
N PRO A 37 -13.94 33.39 -4.60
CA PRO A 37 -13.93 32.80 -5.92
C PRO A 37 -12.91 33.55 -6.77
N VAL A 38 -11.80 32.88 -7.07
CA VAL A 38 -10.74 33.38 -7.93
C VAL A 38 -11.39 33.72 -9.26
N GLN A 39 -11.57 35.02 -9.54
CA GLN A 39 -12.00 35.45 -10.85
C GLN A 39 -11.05 34.87 -11.89
N PRO A 40 -11.54 34.39 -13.05
CA PRO A 40 -10.66 33.89 -14.10
C PRO A 40 -9.79 35.04 -14.61
N GLN A 41 -8.56 35.12 -14.07
CA GLN A 41 -7.54 36.00 -14.59
C GLN A 41 -7.18 35.50 -15.99
N ARG A 42 -7.38 36.36 -16.99
CA ARG A 42 -6.95 36.14 -18.37
C ARG A 42 -5.48 35.69 -18.37
N PRO A 43 -5.06 34.76 -19.25
CA PRO A 43 -3.70 34.27 -19.25
C PRO A 43 -2.74 35.40 -19.67
N VAL A 44 -2.08 36.01 -18.69
CA VAL A 44 -0.87 36.80 -18.94
C VAL A 44 0.24 35.78 -19.17
N ILE A 45 0.70 35.69 -20.41
CA ILE A 45 1.83 34.86 -20.81
C ILE A 45 3.08 35.41 -20.10
N ASN A 46 3.35 34.90 -18.90
CA ASN A 46 4.55 35.20 -18.12
C ASN A 46 5.60 34.11 -18.38
N THR A 47 6.53 34.39 -19.29
CA THR A 47 7.73 33.58 -19.59
C THR A 47 8.80 33.63 -18.48
N TRP A 48 8.43 33.97 -17.24
CA TRP A 48 9.36 34.15 -16.12
C TRP A 48 9.41 32.99 -15.11
N ARG A 49 8.67 31.89 -15.34
CA ARG A 49 8.56 30.75 -14.41
C ARG A 49 9.55 29.59 -14.61
N SER A 50 10.55 29.74 -15.48
CA SER A 50 11.43 28.62 -15.86
C SER A 50 12.85 28.67 -15.28
N ARG A 51 13.30 29.78 -14.68
CA ARG A 51 14.68 29.89 -14.16
C ARG A 51 14.86 29.43 -12.70
N ASN A 52 13.84 29.55 -11.85
CA ASN A 52 14.00 29.29 -10.40
C ASN A 52 13.42 27.93 -9.94
N ARG A 53 12.79 27.16 -10.83
CA ARG A 53 12.22 25.84 -10.46
C ARG A 53 13.28 24.73 -10.52
N ALA A 54 14.20 24.82 -11.49
CA ALA A 54 15.33 23.90 -11.61
C ALA A 54 16.20 23.90 -10.33
N SER A 55 16.46 25.07 -9.72
CA SER A 55 17.30 25.15 -8.51
C SER A 55 16.61 24.57 -7.26
N ALA A 56 15.28 24.62 -7.18
CA ALA A 56 14.52 24.07 -6.05
C ALA A 56 14.43 22.54 -6.16
N ASP A 57 14.18 22.02 -7.35
CA ASP A 57 14.16 20.57 -7.62
C ASP A 57 15.56 19.96 -7.45
N GLU A 58 16.62 20.66 -7.87
CA GLU A 58 18.01 20.26 -7.64
C GLU A 58 18.38 20.29 -6.14
N ALA A 59 17.95 21.31 -5.40
CA ALA A 59 18.18 21.38 -3.95
C ALA A 59 17.44 20.26 -3.19
N GLN A 60 16.22 19.92 -3.63
CA GLN A 60 15.44 18.82 -3.05
C GLN A 60 16.06 17.46 -3.40
N ALA A 61 16.52 17.28 -4.64
CA ALA A 61 17.26 16.09 -5.07
C ALA A 61 18.59 15.93 -4.31
N ALA A 62 19.34 17.02 -4.10
CA ALA A 62 20.58 17.02 -3.32
C ALA A 62 20.34 16.70 -1.83
N LYS A 63 19.22 17.18 -1.27
CA LYS A 63 18.80 16.86 0.10
C LYS A 63 18.39 15.40 0.24
N LEU A 64 17.61 14.87 -0.72
CA LEU A 64 17.21 13.47 -0.75
C LEU A 64 18.41 12.53 -0.95
N LYS A 65 19.38 12.92 -1.79
CA LYS A 65 20.64 12.19 -1.97
C LYS A 65 21.46 12.14 -0.67
N ASN A 66 21.61 13.27 0.03
CA ASN A 66 22.30 13.32 1.32
C ASN A 66 21.62 12.45 2.40
N ILE A 67 20.28 12.40 2.39
CA ILE A 67 19.51 11.53 3.30
C ILE A 67 19.74 10.06 2.93
N ALA A 68 19.67 9.72 1.64
CA ALA A 68 19.93 8.36 1.16
C ALA A 68 21.36 7.91 1.48
N ASP A 69 22.37 8.75 1.29
CA ASP A 69 23.76 8.41 1.57
C ASP A 69 24.05 8.25 3.07
N LYS A 70 23.34 9.00 3.94
CA LYS A 70 23.47 8.87 5.41
C LYS A 70 22.72 7.66 5.99
N HIS A 71 21.60 7.26 5.39
CA HIS A 71 20.74 6.20 5.93
C HIS A 71 20.88 4.85 5.20
N CYS A 72 21.27 4.84 3.93
CA CYS A 72 21.64 3.64 3.17
C CYS A 72 23.15 3.40 3.28
N ALA A 73 23.67 3.29 4.50
CA ALA A 73 25.01 2.76 4.70
C ALA A 73 25.07 1.35 4.08
N LYS A 74 26.01 1.11 3.15
CA LYS A 74 26.29 -0.24 2.65
C LYS A 74 26.47 -1.15 3.88
N PRO A 75 25.78 -2.30 3.96
CA PRO A 75 25.87 -3.15 5.13
C PRO A 75 27.34 -3.51 5.37
N LYS A 76 27.81 -3.29 6.61
CA LYS A 76 29.14 -3.72 7.06
C LYS A 76 29.34 -5.21 6.70
N PRO A 77 30.56 -5.65 6.35
CA PRO A 77 30.81 -7.02 5.88
C PRO A 77 30.28 -8.10 6.85
N ASP A 78 30.34 -7.87 8.17
CA ASP A 78 29.80 -8.80 9.17
C ASP A 78 28.28 -8.96 9.12
N ASN A 79 27.57 -7.90 8.69
CA ASN A 79 26.14 -7.95 8.49
C ASN A 79 25.77 -8.59 7.15
N LYS A 80 26.67 -8.62 6.14
CA LYS A 80 26.39 -9.32 4.88
C LYS A 80 26.28 -10.82 5.08
N ALA A 81 27.17 -11.43 5.89
CA ALA A 81 27.10 -12.85 6.21
C ALA A 81 25.83 -13.20 6.99
N LYS A 82 25.45 -12.38 7.98
CA LYS A 82 24.20 -12.55 8.74
C LYS A 82 22.94 -12.33 7.90
N VAL A 83 22.96 -11.37 6.96
CA VAL A 83 21.84 -11.13 6.04
C VAL A 83 21.75 -12.24 4.98
N ALA A 84 22.89 -12.77 4.52
CA ALA A 84 22.93 -13.92 3.60
C ALA A 84 22.36 -15.18 4.25
N SER A 85 22.75 -15.50 5.50
CA SER A 85 22.21 -16.64 6.22
C SER A 85 20.71 -16.49 6.52
N LEU A 86 20.25 -15.29 6.90
CA LEU A 86 18.82 -15.00 7.05
C LEU A 86 18.06 -15.12 5.73
N HIS A 87 18.65 -14.69 4.62
CA HIS A 87 18.07 -14.81 3.29
C HIS A 87 17.97 -16.28 2.87
N GLU A 88 19.00 -17.09 3.15
CA GLU A 88 18.99 -18.53 2.90
C GLU A 88 17.87 -19.23 3.69
N VAL A 89 17.76 -18.96 5.00
CA VAL A 89 16.70 -19.52 5.84
C VAL A 89 15.30 -19.13 5.34
N ARG A 90 15.11 -17.85 4.98
CA ARG A 90 13.84 -17.38 4.38
C ARG A 90 13.57 -18.05 3.04
N SER A 91 14.59 -18.22 2.21
CA SER A 91 14.47 -18.86 0.90
C SER A 91 14.14 -20.36 1.02
N ALA A 92 14.71 -21.05 2.00
CA ALA A 92 14.41 -22.45 2.32
C ALA A 92 12.96 -22.59 2.76
N LYS A 93 12.50 -21.76 3.70
CA LYS A 93 11.09 -21.74 4.13
C LYS A 93 10.14 -21.44 2.96
N ALA A 94 10.54 -20.57 2.04
CA ALA A 94 9.76 -20.26 0.86
C ALA A 94 9.72 -21.43 -0.15
N ARG A 95 10.80 -22.21 -0.28
CA ARG A 95 10.83 -23.44 -1.09
C ARG A 95 9.91 -24.51 -0.50
N GLU A 96 9.95 -24.71 0.81
CA GLU A 96 9.05 -25.66 1.50
C GLU A 96 7.58 -25.26 1.31
N ARG A 97 7.24 -23.97 1.44
CA ARG A 97 5.89 -23.48 1.15
C ARG A 97 5.45 -23.77 -0.29
N ARG A 98 6.36 -23.67 -1.27
CA ARG A 98 6.06 -23.96 -2.68
C ARG A 98 5.90 -25.45 -2.96
N LYS A 99 6.67 -26.32 -2.30
CA LYS A 99 6.44 -27.77 -2.35
C LYS A 99 5.06 -28.14 -1.81
N GLU A 100 4.66 -27.53 -0.70
CA GLU A 100 3.33 -27.78 -0.13
C GLU A 100 2.21 -27.28 -1.05
N LEU A 101 2.39 -26.09 -1.67
CA LEU A 101 1.45 -25.61 -2.69
C LEU A 101 1.38 -26.53 -3.91
N ALA A 102 2.49 -27.13 -4.34
CA ALA A 102 2.49 -28.05 -5.47
C ALA A 102 1.60 -29.27 -5.23
N LYS A 103 1.56 -29.80 -4.00
CA LYS A 103 0.65 -30.89 -3.62
C LYS A 103 -0.82 -30.50 -3.76
N GLN A 104 -1.16 -29.23 -3.51
CA GLN A 104 -2.52 -28.72 -3.65
C GLN A 104 -2.86 -28.37 -5.12
N ILE A 105 -1.87 -27.98 -5.91
CA ILE A 105 -2.02 -27.67 -7.34
C ILE A 105 -2.30 -28.93 -8.17
N ALA A 106 -1.61 -30.04 -7.89
CA ALA A 106 -1.75 -31.30 -8.62
C ALA A 106 -3.21 -31.80 -8.79
N PRO A 107 -4.03 -31.93 -7.72
CA PRO A 107 -5.42 -32.38 -7.86
C PRO A 107 -6.32 -31.37 -8.56
N MET A 108 -6.01 -30.07 -8.51
CA MET A 108 -6.78 -29.06 -9.25
C MET A 108 -6.41 -29.03 -10.73
N ARG A 109 -5.18 -29.43 -11.08
CA ARG A 109 -4.77 -29.66 -12.47
C ARG A 109 -5.49 -30.85 -13.09
N GLU A 110 -5.69 -31.94 -12.34
CA GLU A 110 -6.48 -33.10 -12.79
C GLU A 110 -7.93 -32.71 -13.11
N LYS A 111 -8.50 -31.77 -12.35
CA LYS A 111 -9.82 -31.17 -12.61
C LYS A 111 -9.82 -30.13 -13.75
N GLN A 112 -8.74 -30.05 -14.52
CA GLN A 112 -8.54 -29.10 -15.63
C GLN A 112 -8.72 -27.62 -15.23
N CYS A 113 -8.55 -27.27 -13.96
CA CYS A 113 -8.65 -25.89 -13.53
C CYS A 113 -7.54 -25.04 -14.16
N THR A 114 -7.90 -23.83 -14.62
CA THR A 114 -6.92 -22.85 -15.10
C THR A 114 -6.07 -22.33 -13.93
N THR A 115 -4.85 -21.87 -14.22
CA THR A 115 -3.97 -21.28 -13.20
C THR A 115 -4.63 -20.13 -12.43
N LEU A 116 -5.50 -19.35 -13.09
CA LEU A 116 -6.24 -18.26 -12.45
C LEU A 116 -7.31 -18.79 -11.48
N GLN A 117 -8.01 -19.87 -11.82
CA GLN A 117 -8.96 -20.51 -10.91
C GLN A 117 -8.23 -21.09 -9.69
N ILE A 118 -7.09 -21.75 -9.91
CA ILE A 118 -6.22 -22.26 -8.83
C ILE A 118 -5.75 -21.12 -7.92
N SER A 119 -5.40 -19.96 -8.50
CA SER A 119 -5.01 -18.76 -7.75
C SER A 119 -6.13 -18.24 -6.86
N LYS A 120 -7.35 -18.17 -7.39
CA LYS A 120 -8.51 -17.71 -6.64
C LYS A 120 -8.91 -18.69 -5.54
N SER A 121 -8.88 -20.00 -5.80
CA SER A 121 -9.29 -21.00 -4.81
C SER A 121 -8.29 -21.18 -3.67
N LEU A 122 -6.99 -21.09 -3.94
CA LEU A 122 -5.96 -21.17 -2.90
C LEU A 122 -5.69 -19.84 -2.21
N GLY A 123 -6.23 -18.72 -2.72
CA GLY A 123 -5.91 -17.37 -2.22
C GLY A 123 -4.44 -17.01 -2.39
N VAL A 124 -3.76 -17.62 -3.36
CA VAL A 124 -2.32 -17.44 -3.61
C VAL A 124 -2.13 -16.71 -4.93
N SER A 125 -1.13 -15.82 -4.98
CA SER A 125 -0.85 -15.07 -6.20
C SER A 125 -0.52 -15.98 -7.38
N TYR A 126 -0.98 -15.58 -8.57
CA TYR A 126 -0.73 -16.29 -9.81
C TYR A 126 0.77 -16.63 -10.00
N ALA A 127 1.64 -15.66 -9.77
CA ALA A 127 3.09 -15.84 -9.92
C ALA A 127 3.68 -16.89 -8.97
N MET A 128 3.14 -17.02 -7.76
CA MET A 128 3.58 -18.03 -6.80
C MET A 128 3.17 -19.44 -7.25
N ILE A 129 1.97 -19.60 -7.82
CA ILE A 129 1.50 -20.87 -8.38
C ILE A 129 2.31 -21.27 -9.59
N VAL A 130 2.56 -20.34 -10.53
CA VAL A 130 3.41 -20.60 -11.69
C VAL A 130 4.82 -21.03 -11.26
N ARG A 131 5.39 -20.36 -10.25
CA ARG A 131 6.71 -20.71 -9.73
C ARG A 131 6.72 -22.08 -9.02
N ALA A 132 5.72 -22.36 -8.19
CA ALA A 132 5.59 -23.64 -7.50
C ALA A 132 5.40 -24.80 -8.51
N ALA A 133 4.57 -24.61 -9.53
CA ALA A 133 4.36 -25.60 -10.57
C ALA A 133 5.64 -25.84 -11.40
N LYS A 134 6.33 -24.77 -11.82
CA LYS A 134 7.60 -24.87 -12.56
C LYS A 134 8.68 -25.58 -11.76
N GLU A 135 8.83 -25.28 -10.47
CA GLU A 135 9.82 -25.92 -9.60
C GLU A 135 9.52 -27.42 -9.36
N ASN A 136 8.28 -27.86 -9.55
CA ASN A 136 7.86 -29.26 -9.35
C ASN A 136 7.46 -29.98 -10.65
N GLY A 137 7.78 -29.40 -11.82
CA GLY A 137 7.51 -30.02 -13.13
C GLY A 137 6.03 -30.17 -13.50
N ILE A 138 5.13 -29.38 -12.91
CA ILE A 138 3.70 -29.44 -13.18
C ILE A 138 3.36 -28.49 -14.34
N GLU A 139 2.82 -29.03 -15.43
CA GLU A 139 2.27 -28.21 -16.52
C GLU A 139 0.94 -27.59 -16.12
N LEU A 140 0.85 -26.27 -16.31
CA LEU A 140 -0.33 -25.48 -15.96
C LEU A 140 -1.14 -25.09 -17.20
N ASN A 141 -2.45 -25.16 -17.09
CA ASN A 141 -3.37 -24.61 -18.07
C ASN A 141 -3.53 -23.11 -17.82
N HIS A 142 -2.96 -22.28 -18.69
CA HIS A 142 -3.20 -20.84 -18.67
C HIS A 142 -4.54 -20.52 -19.34
N SER A 143 -5.27 -19.53 -18.82
CA SER A 143 -6.56 -19.13 -19.38
C SER A 143 -6.41 -18.76 -20.87
N PRO A 144 -7.35 -19.16 -21.75
CA PRO A 144 -7.28 -18.90 -23.20
C PRO A 144 -7.17 -17.41 -23.57
N ALA A 145 -7.54 -16.48 -22.68
CA ALA A 145 -7.37 -15.05 -22.89
C ALA A 145 -5.89 -14.61 -23.14
N ALA A 146 -4.91 -15.41 -22.70
CA ALA A 146 -3.49 -15.12 -22.94
C ALA A 146 -2.97 -15.67 -24.29
N ARG A 147 -3.73 -16.54 -24.98
CA ARG A 147 -3.34 -17.09 -26.31
C ARG A 147 -3.89 -16.27 -27.47
N ALA A 148 -4.96 -15.50 -27.27
CA ALA A 148 -5.64 -14.73 -28.33
C ALA A 148 -4.93 -13.42 -28.75
N VAL A 149 -3.67 -13.18 -28.36
CA VAL A 149 -2.90 -11.97 -28.72
C VAL A 149 -1.80 -12.29 -29.76
N LYS A 150 -1.87 -13.46 -30.38
CA LYS A 150 -0.98 -13.85 -31.49
C LYS A 150 -1.80 -14.47 -32.63
N GLU A 151 -2.63 -13.66 -33.25
CA GLU A 151 -3.06 -13.84 -34.65
C GLU A 151 -2.92 -12.50 -35.36
#